data_AF-A0A432K3H2-F1
#
_entry.id   AF-A0A432K3H2-F1
#
_cell.length_a   1.000
_cell.length_b   1.000
_cell.length_c   1.000
_cell.angle_alpha   90.00
_cell.angle_beta   90.00
_cell.angle_gamma   90.00
#
_symmetry.space_group_name_H-M   'P 1'
#
loop_
_entity.id
_entity.type
_entity.pdbx_description
1 polymer ?
#
loop_
_entity_poly.entity_id
_entity_poly.type
_entity_poly.pdbx_seq_one_letter_code
_entity_poly.pdbx_strand_id
1 'polypeptide(L)'
;MIIKTSRVRKRISVITIGIEMLIVRKTRTAMQTAVVNRINSKTISRIKNASRTLVTNHLKRLKMVEKRGMLKINLEEKTEIAIGETIRIKRRMDKLNQLSYSMFIRSLTVLLIALFISSCGKETVVDLNQDVGDNWSKNDKVIFDYQIHDTIMPVNFFLNVRNTTDYKYANVYFFIKTIYPDQRYSIDTVECFLANMKGEWLGSGFGKYRDNSFPFKKNMRFPMKGNYQMQFEMAMRDSVLDGIDAIGIRVERAD
;
A
#
# COMPACT_ATOMS: atom_id res chain seq x y z
N MET A 1 -17.78 -0.10 8.08
CA MET A 1 -16.41 0.41 7.82
C MET A 1 -15.34 -0.69 7.65
N ILE A 2 -15.61 -1.93 8.09
CA ILE A 2 -14.70 -3.11 8.02
C ILE A 2 -14.47 -3.64 6.58
N ILE A 3 -15.38 -3.33 5.64
CA ILE A 3 -15.23 -3.75 4.24
C ILE A 3 -14.11 -2.96 3.52
N LYS A 4 -13.78 -1.73 3.98
CA LYS A 4 -12.71 -0.92 3.38
C LYS A 4 -11.32 -1.35 3.87
N THR A 5 -11.16 -1.69 5.15
CA THR A 5 -9.90 -2.18 5.73
C THR A 5 -9.57 -3.61 5.29
N SER A 6 -10.55 -4.49 5.05
CA SER A 6 -10.30 -5.80 4.45
C SER A 6 -9.88 -5.68 2.98
N ARG A 7 -10.46 -4.74 2.22
CA ARG A 7 -10.01 -4.44 0.84
C ARG A 7 -8.63 -3.82 0.82
N VAL A 8 -8.28 -2.94 1.76
CA VAL A 8 -6.96 -2.33 1.84
C VAL A 8 -5.90 -3.34 2.30
N ARG A 9 -6.17 -4.20 3.30
CA ARG A 9 -5.26 -5.31 3.65
C ARG A 9 -5.16 -6.36 2.55
N LYS A 10 -6.26 -6.71 1.87
CA LYS A 10 -6.20 -7.59 0.68
C LYS A 10 -5.40 -6.92 -0.43
N ARG A 11 -5.55 -5.61 -0.67
CA ARG A 11 -4.77 -4.87 -1.67
C ARG A 11 -3.29 -4.79 -1.28
N ILE A 12 -2.96 -4.48 -0.03
CA ILE A 12 -1.58 -4.45 0.47
C ILE A 12 -0.98 -5.86 0.41
N SER A 13 -1.68 -6.90 0.85
CA SER A 13 -1.22 -8.29 0.77
C SER A 13 -1.05 -8.76 -0.68
N VAL A 14 -1.98 -8.43 -1.59
CA VAL A 14 -1.84 -8.72 -3.03
C VAL A 14 -0.70 -7.92 -3.66
N ILE A 15 -0.45 -6.68 -3.22
CA ILE A 15 0.68 -5.86 -3.65
C ILE A 15 2.00 -6.44 -3.12
N THR A 16 2.08 -6.84 -1.84
CA THR A 16 3.27 -7.46 -1.25
C THR A 16 3.58 -8.80 -1.90
N ILE A 17 2.59 -9.67 -2.10
CA ILE A 17 2.73 -10.94 -2.83
C ILE A 17 3.10 -10.67 -4.30
N GLY A 18 2.54 -9.62 -4.92
CA GLY A 18 2.87 -9.20 -6.27
C GLY A 18 4.32 -8.71 -6.40
N ILE A 19 4.81 -7.95 -5.42
CA ILE A 19 6.19 -7.47 -5.34
C ILE A 19 7.14 -8.64 -5.08
N GLU A 20 6.84 -9.54 -4.16
CA GLU A 20 7.63 -10.75 -3.92
C GLU A 20 7.67 -11.65 -5.15
N MET A 21 6.53 -11.87 -5.83
CA MET A 21 6.50 -12.61 -7.10
C MET A 21 7.28 -11.90 -8.20
N LEU A 22 7.28 -10.56 -8.26
CA LEU A 22 8.10 -9.78 -9.19
C LEU A 22 9.59 -9.88 -8.87
N ILE A 23 9.97 -9.86 -7.60
CA ILE A 23 11.35 -10.06 -7.15
C ILE A 23 11.81 -11.48 -7.47
N VAL A 24 10.99 -12.50 -7.18
CA VAL A 24 11.26 -13.91 -7.52
C VAL A 24 11.32 -14.10 -9.04
N ARG A 25 10.43 -13.47 -9.81
CA ARG A 25 10.49 -13.51 -11.29
C ARG A 25 11.72 -12.80 -11.83
N LYS A 26 12.11 -11.65 -11.27
CA LYS A 26 13.28 -10.86 -11.70
C LYS A 26 14.59 -11.57 -11.33
N THR A 27 14.66 -12.20 -10.17
CA THR A 27 15.81 -13.05 -9.77
C THR A 27 15.87 -14.32 -10.59
N ARG A 28 14.74 -14.98 -10.89
CA ARG A 28 14.68 -16.16 -11.77
C ARG A 28 15.07 -15.83 -13.21
N THR A 29 14.63 -14.71 -13.76
CA THR A 29 15.04 -14.25 -15.10
C THR A 29 16.50 -13.80 -15.15
N ALA A 30 17.00 -13.11 -14.11
CA ALA A 30 18.42 -12.78 -14.00
C ALA A 30 19.30 -14.03 -13.89
N MET A 31 18.89 -15.02 -13.10
CA MET A 31 19.57 -16.30 -12.95
C MET A 31 19.52 -17.13 -14.24
N GLN A 32 18.36 -17.19 -14.92
CA GLN A 32 18.24 -17.83 -16.24
C GLN A 32 19.14 -17.14 -17.28
N THR A 33 19.17 -15.81 -17.31
CA THR A 33 20.02 -15.04 -18.22
C THR A 33 21.51 -15.25 -17.93
N ALA A 34 21.91 -15.30 -16.65
CA ALA A 34 23.28 -15.59 -16.23
C ALA A 34 23.70 -17.03 -16.58
N VAL A 35 22.82 -18.01 -16.38
CA VAL A 35 23.04 -19.42 -16.74
C VAL A 35 23.14 -19.58 -18.26
N VAL A 36 22.21 -18.99 -19.04
CA VAL A 36 22.25 -19.00 -20.51
C VAL A 36 23.53 -18.34 -21.03
N ASN A 37 23.97 -17.21 -20.44
CA ASN A 37 25.22 -16.56 -20.80
C ASN A 37 26.46 -17.40 -20.42
N ARG A 38 26.41 -18.16 -19.32
CA ARG A 38 27.49 -19.07 -18.90
C ARG A 38 27.56 -20.32 -19.78
N ILE A 39 26.42 -20.84 -20.20
CA ILE A 39 26.32 -21.94 -21.17
C ILE A 39 26.82 -21.47 -22.53
N ASN A 40 26.34 -20.32 -23.03
CA ASN A 40 26.80 -19.74 -24.29
C ASN A 40 28.31 -19.47 -24.28
N SER A 41 28.88 -18.91 -23.21
CA SER A 41 30.33 -18.69 -23.13
C SER A 41 31.13 -20.01 -23.09
N LYS A 42 30.66 -21.03 -22.36
CA LYS A 42 31.27 -22.38 -22.40
C LYS A 42 31.16 -23.04 -23.77
N THR A 43 29.99 -23.00 -24.41
CA THR A 43 29.75 -23.53 -25.76
C THR A 43 30.61 -22.81 -26.80
N ILE A 44 30.69 -21.48 -26.74
CA ILE A 44 31.58 -20.67 -27.60
C ILE A 44 33.04 -21.03 -27.36
N SER A 45 33.47 -21.25 -26.11
CA SER A 45 34.85 -21.68 -25.82
C SER A 45 35.16 -23.08 -26.36
N ARG A 46 34.20 -24.02 -26.27
CA ARG A 46 34.30 -25.37 -26.84
C ARG A 46 34.35 -25.34 -28.37
N ILE A 47 33.49 -24.55 -29.02
CA ILE A 47 33.52 -24.35 -30.47
C ILE A 47 34.85 -23.71 -30.88
N LYS A 48 35.32 -22.68 -30.19
CA LYS A 48 36.62 -22.03 -30.47
C LYS A 48 37.80 -23.01 -30.34
N ASN A 49 37.78 -23.87 -29.33
CA ASN A 49 38.81 -24.88 -29.14
C ASN A 49 38.72 -26.00 -30.17
N ALA A 50 37.53 -26.51 -30.46
CA ALA A 50 37.30 -27.51 -31.50
C ALA A 50 37.74 -26.99 -32.89
N SER A 51 37.37 -25.75 -33.24
CA SER A 51 37.81 -25.10 -34.47
C SER A 51 39.33 -24.92 -34.51
N ARG A 52 39.98 -24.54 -33.40
CA ARG A 52 41.45 -24.49 -33.30
C ARG A 52 42.10 -25.86 -33.51
N THR A 53 41.54 -26.93 -32.94
CA THR A 53 42.06 -28.29 -33.11
C THR A 53 41.85 -28.79 -34.56
N LEU A 54 40.72 -28.46 -35.18
CA LEU A 54 40.42 -28.83 -36.55
C LEU A 54 41.31 -28.08 -37.54
N VAL A 55 41.51 -26.78 -37.33
CA VAL A 55 42.44 -25.95 -38.11
C VAL A 55 43.88 -26.45 -37.94
N THR A 56 44.35 -26.76 -36.73
CA THR A 56 45.72 -27.27 -36.51
C THR A 56 45.95 -28.66 -37.11
N ASN A 57 44.98 -29.56 -37.02
CA ASN A 57 45.05 -30.89 -37.64
C ASN A 57 44.97 -30.83 -39.16
N HIS A 58 44.11 -29.96 -39.70
CA HIS A 58 44.12 -29.66 -41.12
C HIS A 58 45.51 -29.14 -41.49
N LEU A 59 46.00 -28.08 -40.84
CA LEU A 59 47.32 -27.47 -41.11
C LEU A 59 48.51 -28.42 -41.04
N LYS A 60 48.48 -29.44 -40.17
CA LYS A 60 49.47 -30.53 -40.15
C LYS A 60 49.39 -31.40 -41.40
N ARG A 61 48.19 -31.82 -41.81
CA ARG A 61 47.97 -32.49 -43.12
C ARG A 61 48.34 -31.56 -44.28
N LEU A 62 48.28 -30.26 -44.04
CA LEU A 62 48.49 -29.27 -45.08
C LEU A 62 49.95 -28.89 -45.33
N LYS A 63 50.85 -29.16 -44.37
CA LYS A 63 52.30 -29.04 -44.53
C LYS A 63 52.88 -30.03 -45.57
N MET A 64 52.09 -30.97 -46.10
CA MET A 64 52.47 -31.81 -47.24
C MET A 64 52.12 -31.20 -48.61
N VAL A 65 51.44 -30.05 -48.68
CA VAL A 65 51.10 -29.39 -49.96
C VAL A 65 51.31 -27.88 -49.82
N GLU A 66 52.47 -27.43 -50.28
CA GLU A 66 53.02 -26.08 -50.20
C GLU A 66 52.30 -25.07 -51.14
N LYS A 67 51.06 -24.69 -50.78
CA LYS A 67 50.33 -23.58 -51.46
C LYS A 67 49.38 -22.81 -50.51
N ARG A 68 49.73 -22.72 -49.22
CA ARG A 68 48.78 -22.39 -48.12
C ARG A 68 49.08 -21.17 -47.26
N GLY A 69 50.15 -20.44 -47.55
CA GLY A 69 50.43 -19.15 -46.91
C GLY A 69 49.35 -18.11 -47.19
N MET A 70 48.96 -17.93 -48.46
CA MET A 70 47.96 -16.92 -48.86
C MET A 70 46.53 -17.22 -48.39
N LEU A 71 46.10 -18.48 -48.40
CA LEU A 71 44.75 -18.86 -47.96
C LEU A 71 44.55 -18.73 -46.45
N LYS A 72 45.59 -18.94 -45.63
CA LYS A 72 45.53 -18.74 -44.17
C LYS A 72 45.38 -17.29 -43.79
N ILE A 73 46.17 -16.40 -44.41
CA ILE A 73 46.14 -14.96 -44.12
C ILE A 73 44.76 -14.39 -44.47
N ASN A 74 44.21 -14.77 -45.63
CA ASN A 74 42.88 -14.32 -46.07
C ASN A 74 41.74 -14.88 -45.17
N LEU A 75 41.92 -16.08 -44.61
CA LEU A 75 40.94 -16.66 -43.68
C LEU A 75 40.99 -15.99 -42.30
N GLU A 76 42.17 -15.73 -41.75
CA GLU A 76 42.33 -15.05 -40.46
C GLU A 76 41.81 -13.60 -40.53
N GLU A 77 42.16 -12.86 -41.59
CA GLU A 77 41.66 -11.50 -41.84
C GLU A 77 40.13 -11.46 -41.94
N LYS A 78 39.52 -12.39 -42.70
CA LYS A 78 38.06 -12.51 -42.78
C LYS A 78 37.42 -12.84 -41.43
N THR A 79 38.07 -13.67 -40.61
CA THR A 79 37.55 -13.98 -39.28
C THR A 79 37.63 -12.80 -38.32
N GLU A 80 38.70 -11.99 -38.36
CA GLU A 80 38.81 -10.79 -37.52
C GLU A 80 37.78 -9.72 -37.93
N ILE A 81 37.53 -9.55 -39.23
CA ILE A 81 36.48 -8.65 -39.74
C ILE A 81 35.10 -9.11 -39.24
N ALA A 82 34.77 -10.40 -39.37
CA ALA A 82 33.49 -10.94 -38.88
C ALA A 82 33.34 -10.84 -37.34
N ILE A 83 34.43 -11.02 -36.59
CA ILE A 83 34.44 -10.82 -35.13
C ILE A 83 34.25 -9.33 -34.79
N GLY A 84 34.86 -8.41 -35.54
CA GLY A 84 34.69 -6.97 -35.38
C GLY A 84 33.25 -6.52 -35.63
N GLU A 85 32.60 -7.03 -36.67
CA GLU A 85 31.19 -6.76 -36.97
C GLU A 85 30.25 -7.29 -35.90
N THR A 86 30.46 -8.54 -35.45
CA THR A 86 29.63 -9.12 -34.38
C THR A 86 29.78 -8.38 -33.04
N ILE A 87 30.99 -7.91 -32.70
CA ILE A 87 31.22 -7.05 -31.52
C ILE A 87 30.50 -5.70 -31.69
N ARG A 88 30.52 -5.12 -32.89
CA ARG A 88 29.85 -3.85 -33.20
C ARG A 88 28.33 -3.96 -33.07
N ILE A 89 27.75 -5.06 -33.54
CA ILE A 89 26.31 -5.37 -33.43
C ILE A 89 25.92 -5.57 -31.96
N LYS A 90 26.71 -6.35 -31.20
CA LYS A 90 26.47 -6.58 -29.77
C LYS A 90 26.48 -5.28 -28.96
N ARG A 91 27.44 -4.38 -29.26
CA ARG A 91 27.54 -3.07 -28.61
C ARG A 91 26.32 -2.17 -28.89
N ARG A 92 25.76 -2.23 -30.11
CA ARG A 92 24.50 -1.54 -30.44
C ARG A 92 23.31 -2.13 -29.68
N MET A 93 23.22 -3.46 -29.59
CA MET A 93 22.18 -4.16 -28.82
C MET A 93 22.24 -3.84 -27.33
N ASP A 94 23.44 -3.81 -26.73
CA ASP A 94 23.62 -3.47 -25.32
C ASP A 94 23.17 -2.01 -25.04
N LYS A 95 23.45 -1.10 -25.97
CA LYS A 95 23.02 0.30 -25.88
C LYS A 95 21.49 0.44 -25.99
N LEU A 96 20.83 -0.32 -26.89
CA LEU A 96 19.37 -0.34 -27.01
C LEU A 96 18.70 -0.93 -25.75
N ASN A 97 19.27 -1.99 -25.19
CA ASN A 97 18.79 -2.58 -23.93
C ASN A 97 18.96 -1.61 -22.74
N GLN A 98 20.06 -0.87 -22.69
CA GLN A 98 20.29 0.16 -21.66
C GLN A 98 19.29 1.31 -21.79
N LEU A 99 19.02 1.78 -23.01
CA LEU A 99 17.99 2.79 -23.28
C LEU A 99 16.60 2.29 -22.86
N SER A 100 16.24 1.08 -23.27
CA SER A 100 14.96 0.44 -22.91
C SER A 100 14.79 0.30 -21.39
N TYR A 101 15.84 -0.12 -20.67
CA TYR A 101 15.80 -0.25 -19.21
C TYR A 101 15.63 1.11 -18.52
N SER A 102 16.29 2.17 -19.01
CA SER A 102 16.11 3.52 -18.45
C SER A 102 14.70 4.07 -18.67
N MET A 103 14.09 3.79 -19.83
CA MET A 103 12.71 4.18 -20.13
C MET A 103 11.72 3.42 -19.26
N PHE A 104 11.97 2.12 -19.02
CA PHE A 104 11.16 1.30 -18.12
C PHE A 104 11.23 1.78 -16.67
N ILE A 105 12.42 2.13 -16.17
CA ILE A 105 12.57 2.70 -14.81
C ILE A 105 11.82 4.02 -14.70
N ARG A 106 11.98 4.93 -15.66
CA ARG A 106 11.27 6.23 -15.66
C ARG A 106 9.76 6.04 -15.67
N SER A 107 9.25 5.13 -16.50
CA SER A 107 7.82 4.79 -16.55
C SER A 107 7.32 4.22 -15.22
N LEU A 108 8.08 3.30 -14.60
CA LEU A 108 7.74 2.73 -13.30
C LEU A 108 7.73 3.79 -12.19
N THR A 109 8.69 4.72 -12.20
CA THR A 109 8.74 5.84 -11.25
C THR A 109 7.54 6.77 -11.39
N VAL A 110 7.17 7.12 -12.63
CA VAL A 110 5.97 7.94 -12.89
C VAL A 110 4.69 7.24 -12.42
N LEU A 111 4.56 5.93 -12.69
CA LEU A 111 3.43 5.14 -12.19
C LEU A 111 3.39 5.11 -10.66
N LEU A 112 4.53 4.96 -10.00
CA LEU A 112 4.62 4.96 -8.55
C LEU A 112 4.18 6.31 -7.97
N ILE A 113 4.65 7.41 -8.54
CA ILE A 113 4.27 8.78 -8.15
C ILE A 113 2.76 9.01 -8.38
N ALA A 114 2.21 8.56 -9.51
CA ALA A 114 0.79 8.68 -9.80
C ALA A 114 -0.09 7.93 -8.77
N LEU A 115 0.37 6.78 -8.26
CA LEU A 115 -0.33 6.05 -7.20
C LEU A 115 -0.34 6.82 -5.87
N PHE A 116 0.73 7.58 -5.55
CA PHE A 116 0.77 8.40 -4.33
C PHE A 116 -0.20 9.59 -4.37
N ILE A 117 -0.46 10.18 -5.54
CA ILE A 117 -1.35 11.36 -5.66
C ILE A 117 -2.84 10.96 -5.53
N SER A 118 -3.18 9.68 -5.68
CA SER A 118 -4.57 9.19 -5.63
C SER A 118 -5.17 9.03 -4.22
N SER A 119 -4.43 9.34 -3.15
CA SER A 119 -4.92 9.23 -1.77
C SER A 119 -5.61 10.50 -1.29
N CYS A 120 -6.61 10.99 -2.04
CA CYS A 120 -7.51 12.03 -1.54
C CYS A 120 -8.59 11.35 -0.67
N GLY A 121 -8.39 11.38 0.64
CA GLY A 121 -9.40 10.97 1.62
C GLY A 121 -10.59 11.92 1.62
N LYS A 122 -11.70 11.52 2.24
CA LYS A 122 -12.82 12.44 2.48
C LYS A 122 -12.35 13.59 3.35
N GLU A 123 -12.71 14.81 2.97
CA GLU A 123 -12.34 16.00 3.71
C GLU A 123 -13.02 15.97 5.09
N THR A 124 -12.20 15.78 6.12
CA THR A 124 -12.65 15.70 7.50
C THR A 124 -12.68 17.13 8.05
N VAL A 125 -13.86 17.57 8.48
CA VAL A 125 -14.10 18.91 9.04
C VAL A 125 -13.69 18.94 10.52
N VAL A 126 -14.01 17.87 11.26
CA VAL A 126 -13.69 17.71 12.68
C VAL A 126 -13.31 16.24 12.92
N ASP A 127 -12.23 15.98 13.66
CA ASP A 127 -11.92 14.66 14.22
C ASP A 127 -11.33 14.87 15.62
N LEU A 128 -12.13 14.58 16.64
CA LEU A 128 -11.78 14.76 18.04
C LEU A 128 -12.02 13.45 18.77
N ASN A 129 -11.04 12.99 19.52
CA ASN A 129 -11.15 11.81 20.37
C ASN A 129 -10.53 12.14 21.73
N GLN A 130 -11.15 11.65 22.80
CA GLN A 130 -10.70 11.82 24.16
C GLN A 130 -10.71 10.46 24.85
N ASP A 131 -9.60 10.14 25.50
CA ASP A 131 -9.49 8.96 26.35
C ASP A 131 -10.28 9.21 27.65
N VAL A 132 -11.08 8.22 28.05
CA VAL A 132 -11.87 8.23 29.30
C VAL A 132 -11.27 7.32 30.37
N GLY A 133 -10.23 6.55 30.02
CA GLY A 133 -9.56 5.61 30.91
C GLY A 133 -10.38 4.37 31.19
N ASP A 134 -9.88 3.49 32.08
CA ASP A 134 -10.50 2.19 32.31
C ASP A 134 -11.81 2.24 33.13
N ASN A 135 -12.11 3.37 33.81
CA ASN A 135 -13.22 3.50 34.76
C ASN A 135 -14.04 4.78 34.50
N TRP A 136 -14.80 4.82 33.41
CA TRP A 136 -15.59 6.01 33.10
C TRP A 136 -16.81 6.08 34.04
N SER A 137 -16.95 7.16 34.82
CA SER A 137 -18.08 7.33 35.75
C SER A 137 -19.31 7.90 35.06
N LYS A 138 -20.51 7.53 35.53
CA LYS A 138 -21.79 8.04 35.01
C LYS A 138 -21.92 9.56 35.08
N ASN A 139 -21.22 10.20 36.02
CA ASN A 139 -21.22 11.65 36.18
C ASN A 139 -20.17 12.35 35.30
N ASP A 140 -19.25 11.61 34.71
CA ASP A 140 -18.17 12.16 33.90
C ASP A 140 -18.65 12.38 32.47
N LYS A 141 -18.46 13.59 31.98
CA LYS A 141 -18.84 13.98 30.62
C LYS A 141 -17.61 14.13 29.77
N VAL A 142 -17.66 13.59 28.56
CA VAL A 142 -16.68 13.90 27.51
C VAL A 142 -17.19 15.09 26.74
N ILE A 143 -16.40 16.16 26.63
CA ILE A 143 -16.84 17.44 26.06
C ILE A 143 -15.93 17.80 24.89
N PHE A 144 -16.54 18.05 23.74
CA PHE A 144 -15.85 18.51 22.54
C PHE A 144 -16.36 19.89 22.13
N ASP A 145 -15.48 20.88 22.15
CA ASP A 145 -15.71 22.20 21.58
C ASP A 145 -15.11 22.26 20.17
N TYR A 146 -15.90 22.70 19.20
CA TYR A 146 -15.44 22.85 17.82
C TYR A 146 -16.12 24.02 17.12
N GLN A 147 -15.36 24.69 16.24
CA GLN A 147 -15.81 25.88 15.52
C GLN A 147 -16.24 25.53 14.09
N ILE A 148 -17.40 26.04 13.67
CA ILE A 148 -17.93 25.86 12.32
C ILE A 148 -17.96 27.19 11.57
N HIS A 149 -17.32 27.21 10.40
CA HIS A 149 -17.25 28.38 9.51
C HIS A 149 -18.15 28.25 8.27
N ASP A 150 -18.47 27.03 7.86
CA ASP A 150 -19.32 26.74 6.70
C ASP A 150 -20.63 26.06 7.14
N THR A 151 -21.76 26.65 6.74
CA THR A 151 -23.12 26.18 7.00
C THR A 151 -23.83 25.73 5.72
N ILE A 152 -23.22 25.95 4.57
CA ILE A 152 -23.82 25.66 3.27
C ILE A 152 -23.59 24.19 2.96
N MET A 153 -22.37 23.67 3.12
CA MET A 153 -22.10 22.29 2.72
C MET A 153 -22.70 21.26 3.69
N PRO A 154 -23.36 20.20 3.17
CA PRO A 154 -23.84 19.12 4.01
C PRO A 154 -22.68 18.28 4.57
N VAL A 155 -22.88 17.73 5.76
CA VAL A 155 -21.90 16.92 6.49
C VAL A 155 -22.52 15.63 7.05
N ASN A 156 -21.66 14.65 7.31
CA ASN A 156 -21.98 13.41 8.01
C ASN A 156 -21.25 13.37 9.35
N PHE A 157 -21.98 13.06 10.41
CA PHE A 157 -21.47 12.86 11.76
C PHE A 157 -21.27 11.37 12.02
N PHE A 158 -20.12 11.06 12.61
CA PHE A 158 -19.77 9.74 13.10
C PHE A 158 -19.35 9.83 14.57
N LEU A 159 -19.71 8.81 15.33
CA LEU A 159 -19.27 8.63 16.71
C LEU A 159 -18.19 7.58 16.73
N ASN A 160 -17.05 7.93 17.29
CA ASN A 160 -15.96 7.01 17.51
C ASN A 160 -16.07 6.46 18.93
N VAL A 161 -15.98 5.14 19.06
CA VAL A 161 -15.95 4.47 20.35
C VAL A 161 -14.84 3.44 20.30
N ARG A 162 -13.90 3.53 21.24
CA ARG A 162 -12.90 2.51 21.47
C ARG A 162 -13.28 1.74 22.73
N ASN A 163 -13.49 0.44 22.57
CA ASN A 163 -13.66 -0.48 23.69
C ASN A 163 -12.47 -1.41 23.81
N THR A 164 -12.26 -1.95 25.00
CA THR A 164 -11.32 -3.06 25.24
C THR A 164 -12.06 -4.40 25.12
N THR A 165 -11.30 -5.49 25.07
CA THR A 165 -11.85 -6.86 25.15
C THR A 165 -12.44 -7.20 26.50
N ASP A 166 -12.19 -6.38 27.53
CA ASP A 166 -12.67 -6.57 28.89
C ASP A 166 -14.05 -5.92 29.11
N TYR A 167 -14.54 -5.17 28.12
CA TYR A 167 -15.89 -4.60 28.13
C TYR A 167 -16.94 -5.71 28.21
N LYS A 168 -17.91 -5.55 29.11
CA LYS A 168 -18.83 -6.64 29.50
C LYS A 168 -20.07 -6.75 28.61
N TYR A 169 -20.37 -5.75 27.79
CA TYR A 169 -21.62 -5.66 27.02
C TYR A 169 -21.39 -5.69 25.52
N ALA A 170 -22.41 -6.11 24.76
CA ALA A 170 -22.36 -6.12 23.29
C ALA A 170 -22.63 -4.74 22.68
N ASN A 171 -23.14 -3.80 23.47
CA ASN A 171 -23.53 -2.47 23.04
C ASN A 171 -23.31 -1.46 24.17
N VAL A 172 -23.23 -0.19 23.82
CA VAL A 172 -23.16 0.94 24.76
C VAL A 172 -24.14 2.01 24.33
N TYR A 173 -24.82 2.64 25.30
CA TYR A 173 -25.72 3.77 25.07
C TYR A 173 -25.09 5.08 25.52
N PHE A 174 -25.35 6.14 24.76
CA PHE A 174 -24.93 7.50 25.07
C PHE A 174 -26.10 8.46 25.03
N PHE A 175 -26.13 9.42 25.96
CA PHE A 175 -26.81 10.69 25.80
C PHE A 175 -25.83 11.70 25.21
N ILE A 176 -26.20 12.29 24.08
CA ILE A 176 -25.37 13.25 23.35
C ILE A 176 -26.09 14.58 23.36
N LYS A 177 -25.57 15.52 24.15
CA LYS A 177 -26.08 16.88 24.20
C LYS A 177 -25.26 17.76 23.27
N THR A 178 -25.89 18.32 22.24
CA THR A 178 -25.28 19.31 21.35
C THR A 178 -25.78 20.69 21.72
N ILE A 179 -24.86 21.58 22.11
CA ILE A 179 -25.12 22.99 22.39
C ILE A 179 -24.72 23.78 21.14
N TYR A 180 -25.67 24.58 20.64
CA TYR A 180 -25.50 25.41 19.46
C TYR A 180 -24.87 26.77 19.83
N PRO A 181 -24.32 27.52 18.86
CA PRO A 181 -23.75 28.84 19.13
C PRO A 181 -24.70 29.85 19.80
N ASP A 182 -26.01 29.66 19.63
CA ASP A 182 -27.07 30.47 20.25
C ASP A 182 -27.52 29.98 21.64
N GLN A 183 -26.75 29.06 22.25
CA GLN A 183 -27.02 28.47 23.57
C GLN A 183 -28.24 27.56 23.66
N ARG A 184 -28.99 27.36 22.57
CA ARG A 184 -29.98 26.27 22.53
C ARG A 184 -29.25 24.94 22.53
N TYR A 185 -29.96 23.87 22.85
CA TYR A 185 -29.39 22.53 22.82
C TYR A 185 -30.39 21.49 22.34
N SER A 186 -29.86 20.38 21.81
CA SER A 186 -30.60 19.16 21.52
C SER A 186 -29.94 17.99 22.22
N ILE A 187 -30.73 16.98 22.62
CA ILE A 187 -30.24 15.75 23.23
C ILE A 187 -30.69 14.58 22.36
N ASP A 188 -29.75 13.76 21.96
CA ASP A 188 -29.98 12.52 21.23
C ASP A 188 -29.56 11.33 22.11
N THR A 189 -30.27 10.21 21.97
CA THR A 189 -29.84 8.93 22.57
C THR A 189 -29.34 8.03 21.45
N VAL A 190 -28.14 7.48 21.60
CA VAL A 190 -27.53 6.61 20.59
C VAL A 190 -27.13 5.29 21.18
N GLU A 191 -27.48 4.21 20.48
CA GLU A 191 -27.01 2.87 20.74
C GLU A 191 -25.90 2.50 19.78
N CYS A 192 -24.77 2.06 20.32
CA CYS A 192 -23.60 1.62 19.56
C CYS A 192 -23.36 0.13 19.83
N PHE A 193 -23.62 -0.73 18.83
CA PHE A 193 -23.28 -2.16 18.91
C PHE A 193 -21.78 -2.36 18.75
N LEU A 194 -21.13 -2.83 19.80
CA LEU A 194 -19.69 -3.12 19.89
C LEU A 194 -19.36 -4.58 19.60
N ALA A 195 -20.32 -5.50 19.70
CA ALA A 195 -20.17 -6.91 19.34
C ALA A 195 -21.37 -7.40 18.53
N ASN A 196 -21.18 -8.47 17.75
CA ASN A 196 -22.27 -9.14 17.04
C ASN A 196 -23.05 -10.11 17.95
N MET A 197 -24.11 -10.73 17.43
CA MET A 197 -24.95 -11.69 18.19
C MET A 197 -24.20 -12.94 18.66
N LYS A 198 -23.02 -13.24 18.10
CA LYS A 198 -22.16 -14.36 18.54
C LYS A 198 -21.17 -13.94 19.62
N GLY A 199 -21.18 -12.67 20.05
CA GLY A 199 -20.23 -12.11 21.00
C GLY A 199 -18.88 -11.72 20.38
N GLU A 200 -18.74 -11.75 19.06
CA GLU A 200 -17.49 -11.33 18.41
C GLU A 200 -17.44 -9.80 18.34
N TRP A 201 -16.35 -9.23 18.84
CA TRP A 201 -16.12 -7.79 18.82
C TRP A 201 -16.13 -7.23 17.40
N LEU A 202 -16.94 -6.18 17.22
CA LEU A 202 -16.94 -5.31 16.05
C LEU A 202 -15.78 -4.30 16.14
N GLY A 203 -15.49 -3.69 14.99
CA GLY A 203 -14.42 -2.71 14.88
C GLY A 203 -13.08 -3.32 14.52
N SER A 204 -12.05 -2.49 14.49
CA SER A 204 -10.69 -2.91 14.18
C SER A 204 -9.75 -2.38 15.24
N GLY A 205 -8.68 -3.10 15.53
CA GLY A 205 -7.68 -2.65 16.48
C GLY A 205 -6.64 -3.73 16.75
N PHE A 206 -5.70 -3.44 17.63
CA PHE A 206 -4.63 -4.34 18.03
C PHE A 206 -4.72 -4.68 19.52
N GLY A 207 -4.33 -5.90 19.88
CA GLY A 207 -4.40 -6.38 21.27
C GLY A 207 -5.83 -6.32 21.82
N LYS A 208 -5.99 -5.67 22.99
CA LYS A 208 -7.28 -5.51 23.66
C LYS A 208 -8.20 -4.47 23.00
N TYR A 209 -7.67 -3.54 22.21
CA TYR A 209 -8.45 -2.39 21.73
C TYR A 209 -9.27 -2.68 20.47
N ARG A 210 -10.49 -2.15 20.41
CA ARG A 210 -11.43 -2.25 19.29
C ARG A 210 -12.00 -0.87 18.98
N ASP A 211 -11.54 -0.28 17.89
CA ASP A 211 -12.02 1.01 17.38
C ASP A 211 -13.23 0.82 16.48
N ASN A 212 -14.32 1.48 16.84
CA ASN A 212 -15.56 1.52 16.07
C ASN A 212 -15.90 2.95 15.68
N SER A 213 -16.52 3.12 14.51
CA SER A 213 -17.04 4.40 14.03
C SER A 213 -18.46 4.21 13.51
N PHE A 214 -19.42 4.83 14.20
CA PHE A 214 -20.86 4.66 14.00
C PHE A 214 -21.44 5.89 13.30
N PRO A 215 -22.18 5.75 12.19
CA PRO A 215 -22.88 6.87 11.60
C PRO A 215 -23.98 7.36 12.54
N PHE A 216 -23.95 8.64 12.92
CA PHE A 216 -24.90 9.24 13.84
C PHE A 216 -25.93 10.13 13.14
N LYS A 217 -25.46 11.09 12.34
CA LYS A 217 -26.33 11.95 11.52
C LYS A 217 -25.74 12.06 10.12
N LYS A 218 -26.58 12.02 9.09
CA LYS A 218 -26.13 12.06 7.69
C LYS A 218 -26.77 13.21 6.95
N ASN A 219 -26.02 13.77 5.99
CA ASN A 219 -26.49 14.83 5.10
C ASN A 219 -27.12 16.03 5.85
N MET A 220 -26.51 16.39 6.98
CA MET A 220 -26.97 17.51 7.82
C MET A 220 -26.26 18.80 7.42
N ARG A 221 -26.92 19.93 7.55
CA ARG A 221 -26.28 21.25 7.45
C ARG A 221 -26.23 21.90 8.81
N PHE A 222 -25.13 22.60 9.10
CA PHE A 222 -25.06 23.40 10.32
C PHE A 222 -26.03 24.59 10.20
N PRO A 223 -26.92 24.81 11.19
CA PRO A 223 -27.90 25.88 11.11
C PRO A 223 -27.29 27.28 11.23
N MET A 224 -26.10 27.39 11.86
CA MET A 224 -25.41 28.65 12.08
C MET A 224 -23.90 28.47 12.22
N LYS A 225 -23.14 29.53 11.93
CA LYS A 225 -21.70 29.58 12.15
C LYS A 225 -21.41 29.88 13.63
N GLY A 226 -20.31 29.36 14.15
CA GLY A 226 -19.88 29.62 15.52
C GLY A 226 -19.37 28.39 16.24
N ASN A 227 -19.27 28.51 17.57
CA ASN A 227 -18.75 27.46 18.44
C ASN A 227 -19.88 26.52 18.86
N TYR A 228 -19.70 25.24 18.58
CA TYR A 228 -20.57 24.16 19.03
C TYR A 228 -19.87 23.40 20.13
N GLN A 229 -20.66 22.90 21.09
CA GLN A 229 -20.17 22.00 22.12
C GLN A 229 -20.98 20.71 22.09
N MET A 230 -20.32 19.57 22.03
CA MET A 230 -20.96 18.25 22.12
C MET A 230 -20.51 17.55 23.40
N GLN A 231 -21.48 17.18 24.23
CA GLN A 231 -21.25 16.49 25.50
C GLN A 231 -21.75 15.05 25.38
N PHE A 232 -20.92 14.10 25.77
CA PHE A 232 -21.25 12.69 25.84
C PHE A 232 -21.36 12.26 27.29
N GLU A 233 -22.50 11.65 27.61
CA GLU A 233 -22.78 11.02 28.89
C GLU A 233 -23.14 9.56 28.62
N MET A 234 -22.65 8.64 29.45
CA MET A 234 -23.10 7.25 29.35
C MET A 234 -24.57 7.13 29.79
N ALA A 235 -25.34 6.40 29.00
CA ALA A 235 -26.73 6.06 29.29
C ALA A 235 -26.86 4.59 29.75
N MET A 236 -25.83 4.10 30.44
CA MET A 236 -25.78 2.74 30.99
C MET A 236 -26.36 2.69 32.42
N ARG A 237 -26.73 1.47 32.86
CA ARG A 237 -27.26 1.25 34.22
C ARG A 237 -26.17 1.32 35.29
N ASP A 238 -24.95 0.91 34.94
CA ASP A 238 -23.81 0.91 35.86
C ASP A 238 -23.42 2.33 36.26
N SER A 239 -22.87 2.47 37.47
CA SER A 239 -22.31 3.74 37.97
C SER A 239 -20.94 4.05 37.36
N VAL A 240 -20.18 3.01 37.03
CA VAL A 240 -18.86 3.06 36.40
C VAL A 240 -18.85 2.02 35.29
N LEU A 241 -18.36 2.42 34.12
CA LEU A 241 -18.30 1.58 32.94
C LEU A 241 -16.85 1.18 32.66
N ASP A 242 -16.54 -0.09 32.92
CA ASP A 242 -15.22 -0.65 32.65
C ASP A 242 -15.05 -1.02 31.17
N GLY A 243 -13.91 -0.68 30.57
CA GLY A 243 -13.54 -1.16 29.24
C GLY A 243 -14.03 -0.33 28.05
N ILE A 244 -14.58 0.87 28.29
CA ILE A 244 -14.63 1.93 27.27
C ILE A 244 -13.38 2.78 27.47
N ASP A 245 -12.50 2.84 26.47
CA ASP A 245 -11.19 3.48 26.58
C ASP A 245 -11.19 4.91 26.03
N ALA A 246 -11.89 5.13 24.91
CA ALA A 246 -11.97 6.45 24.28
C ALA A 246 -13.31 6.68 23.58
N ILE A 247 -13.74 7.94 23.58
CA ILE A 247 -14.92 8.43 22.87
C ILE A 247 -14.49 9.55 21.94
N GLY A 248 -15.15 9.69 20.80
CA GLY A 248 -14.86 10.77 19.88
C GLY A 248 -15.96 11.07 18.87
N ILE A 249 -15.74 12.16 18.16
CA ILE A 249 -16.60 12.63 17.07
C ILE A 249 -15.78 12.82 15.82
N ARG A 250 -16.36 12.44 14.69
CA ARG A 250 -15.86 12.79 13.38
C ARG A 250 -16.95 13.41 12.54
N VAL A 251 -16.65 14.53 11.90
CA VAL A 251 -17.52 15.21 10.95
C VAL A 251 -16.82 15.25 9.62
N GLU A 252 -17.42 14.66 8.59
CA GLU A 252 -16.91 14.63 7.21
C GLU A 252 -17.87 15.39 6.29
N ARG A 253 -17.36 16.02 5.23
CA ARG A 253 -18.25 16.53 4.17
C ARG A 253 -19.09 15.39 3.59
N ALA A 254 -20.36 15.65 3.32
CA ALA A 254 -21.21 14.69 2.63
C ALA A 254 -20.87 14.69 1.14
N ASP A 255 -20.75 13.47 0.58
CA ASP A 255 -20.49 13.25 -0.85
C ASP A 255 -21.74 13.57 -1.69
#